data_AF-A0A967T3B6-F1
#
_entry.id   AF-A0A967T3B6-F1
#
_cell.length_a   1.000
_cell.length_b   1.000
_cell.length_c   1.000
_cell.angle_alpha   90.00
_cell.angle_beta   90.00
_cell.angle_gamma   90.00
#
_symmetry.space_group_name_H-M   'P 1'
#
loop_
_entity.id
_entity.type
_entity.pdbx_description
1 polymer ?
#
loop_
_entity_poly.entity_id
_entity_poly.type
_entity_poly.pdbx_seq_one_letter_code
_entity_poly.pdbx_strand_id
1 'polypeptide(L)'
;QENYLSNGDLVIGLKMGNDIKAFPHKILDWHEIINTGIGNKALAVTYCPLTGSAIAWSRVINGSITTFGVSGLLYNSNLIPYDRMTDSNWSQMQQQCVNGELVGKSAEFSPIVETAWGTWKLIYPQTTVVSNNTGVYSSSRYNNYPYQNPTNGDYRTNQSWLLFPVENLDDRLPRKERVLGINIGNKSKAYQIDEFTSTVRTLNETING
;
A
#
# COMPACT_ATOMS: atom_id res chain seq x y z
N GLN A 1 21.33 -9.76 7.10
CA GLN A 1 19.98 -9.59 7.66
C GLN A 1 19.86 -8.15 8.13
N GLU A 2 18.78 -7.47 7.78
CA GLU A 2 18.52 -6.10 8.22
C GLU A 2 17.95 -6.14 9.66
N ASN A 3 18.73 -5.65 10.63
CA ASN A 3 18.43 -5.72 12.08
C ASN A 3 17.45 -4.62 12.56
N TYR A 4 16.76 -3.92 11.66
CA TYR A 4 15.90 -2.79 12.04
C TYR A 4 14.41 -3.12 12.15
N LEU A 5 13.99 -4.29 11.66
CA LEU A 5 12.60 -4.75 11.73
C LEU A 5 12.40 -5.73 12.88
N SER A 6 11.40 -5.47 13.69
CA SER A 6 10.86 -6.40 14.69
C SER A 6 9.89 -7.38 14.02
N ASN A 7 9.68 -8.56 14.62
CA ASN A 7 8.78 -9.57 14.04
C ASN A 7 7.33 -9.07 13.82
N GLY A 8 6.88 -8.11 14.63
CA GLY A 8 5.54 -7.51 14.50
C GLY A 8 5.45 -6.34 13.52
N ASP A 9 6.57 -5.84 12.96
CA ASP A 9 6.51 -4.75 11.98
C ASP A 9 5.81 -5.24 10.70
N LEU A 10 4.88 -4.45 10.17
CA LEU A 10 4.14 -4.81 8.96
C LEU A 10 5.00 -4.60 7.70
N VAL A 11 4.86 -5.53 6.77
CA VAL A 11 5.48 -5.48 5.45
C VAL A 11 4.47 -5.80 4.36
N ILE A 12 4.64 -5.16 3.21
CA ILE A 12 4.05 -5.60 1.96
C ILE A 12 5.04 -6.58 1.32
N GLY A 13 4.61 -7.79 1.04
CA GLY A 13 5.36 -8.85 0.40
C GLY A 13 4.94 -9.04 -1.06
N LEU A 14 5.93 -9.22 -1.92
CA LEU A 14 5.76 -9.62 -3.32
C LEU A 14 6.60 -10.86 -3.60
N LYS A 15 6.00 -11.83 -4.30
CA LYS A 15 6.68 -13.02 -4.82
C LYS A 15 6.37 -13.20 -6.30
N MET A 16 7.40 -13.20 -7.13
CA MET A 16 7.32 -13.50 -8.56
C MET A 16 8.33 -14.60 -8.89
N GLY A 17 7.84 -15.83 -9.09
CA GLY A 17 8.72 -16.98 -9.22
C GLY A 17 9.57 -17.16 -7.97
N ASN A 18 10.90 -17.06 -8.14
CA ASN A 18 11.89 -17.14 -7.07
C ASN A 18 12.29 -15.78 -6.48
N ASP A 19 11.91 -14.67 -7.12
CA ASP A 19 12.20 -13.34 -6.63
C ASP A 19 11.18 -12.94 -5.58
N ILE A 20 11.67 -12.69 -4.36
CA ILE A 20 10.84 -12.41 -3.19
C ILE A 20 11.38 -11.16 -2.50
N LYS A 21 10.49 -10.17 -2.34
CA LYS A 21 10.83 -8.86 -1.78
C LYS A 21 9.79 -8.43 -0.75
N ALA A 22 10.26 -7.84 0.34
CA ALA A 22 9.45 -7.19 1.35
C ALA A 22 9.69 -5.67 1.35
N PHE A 23 8.60 -4.91 1.50
CA PHE A 23 8.57 -3.45 1.54
C PHE A 23 7.96 -3.04 2.88
N PRO A 24 8.77 -2.62 3.85
CA PRO A 24 8.27 -2.34 5.20
C PRO A 24 7.40 -1.10 5.25
N HIS A 25 6.29 -1.19 6.01
CA HIS A 25 5.39 -0.06 6.23
C HIS A 25 6.15 1.14 6.78
N LYS A 26 7.05 0.93 7.73
CA LYS A 26 7.91 1.99 8.29
C LYS A 26 8.72 2.80 7.28
N ILE A 27 9.08 2.20 6.14
CA ILE A 27 9.73 2.94 5.04
C ILE A 27 8.67 3.66 4.20
N LEU A 28 7.62 2.93 3.83
CA LEU A 28 6.52 3.44 3.01
C LEU A 28 5.67 4.52 3.69
N ASP A 29 5.62 4.56 5.01
CA ASP A 29 4.94 5.61 5.78
C ASP A 29 5.54 6.99 5.46
N TRP A 30 6.84 7.04 5.15
CA TRP A 30 7.59 8.26 4.87
C TRP A 30 7.82 8.52 3.37
N HIS A 31 7.88 7.47 2.56
CA HIS A 31 8.21 7.56 1.13
C HIS A 31 7.02 7.34 0.20
N GLU A 32 6.00 6.65 0.69
CA GLU A 32 4.72 6.30 0.05
C GLU A 32 4.82 5.47 -1.24
N ILE A 33 5.92 5.56 -1.99
CA ILE A 33 6.11 4.89 -3.28
C ILE A 33 7.55 4.36 -3.40
N ILE A 34 7.67 3.08 -3.70
CA ILE A 34 8.95 2.43 -4.05
C ILE A 34 8.86 1.89 -5.49
N ASN A 35 9.64 2.51 -6.37
CA ASN A 35 9.83 2.06 -7.74
C ASN A 35 10.86 0.92 -7.76
N THR A 36 10.45 -0.30 -8.10
CA THR A 36 11.27 -1.51 -8.04
C THR A 36 11.09 -2.42 -9.26
N GLY A 37 12.03 -3.33 -9.48
CA GLY A 37 11.86 -4.47 -10.37
C GLY A 37 11.80 -5.77 -9.58
N ILE A 38 10.97 -6.73 -9.98
CA ILE A 38 10.90 -8.06 -9.39
C ILE A 38 10.53 -9.09 -10.48
N GLY A 39 11.33 -10.14 -10.64
CA GLY A 39 11.25 -10.98 -11.83
C GLY A 39 11.40 -10.15 -13.10
N ASN A 40 10.50 -10.36 -14.04
CA ASN A 40 10.39 -9.59 -15.29
C ASN A 40 9.46 -8.37 -15.20
N LYS A 41 8.97 -8.01 -14.01
CA LYS A 41 8.02 -6.90 -13.83
C LYS A 41 8.67 -5.65 -13.27
N ALA A 42 8.41 -4.52 -13.92
CA ALA A 42 8.69 -3.19 -13.40
C ALA A 42 7.47 -2.71 -12.59
N LEU A 43 7.63 -2.56 -11.27
CA LEU A 43 6.53 -2.25 -10.35
C LEU A 43 6.76 -0.96 -9.56
N ALA A 44 5.67 -0.28 -9.21
CA ALA A 44 5.62 0.74 -8.17
C ALA A 44 4.79 0.20 -7.02
N VAL A 45 5.44 -0.07 -5.88
CA VAL A 45 4.74 -0.41 -4.63
C VAL A 45 4.34 0.91 -3.99
N THR A 46 3.04 1.16 -3.94
CA THR A 46 2.45 2.39 -3.43
C THR A 46 1.68 2.08 -2.16
N TYR A 47 1.81 2.94 -1.16
CA TYR A 47 1.15 2.81 0.13
C TYR A 47 0.77 4.19 0.64
N CYS A 48 -0.50 4.37 0.96
CA CYS A 48 -0.97 5.60 1.58
C CYS A 48 -1.04 5.41 3.10
N PRO A 49 -0.18 6.06 3.89
CA PRO A 49 -0.17 5.94 5.35
C PRO A 49 -1.45 6.46 6.01
N LEU A 50 -2.20 7.34 5.34
CA LEU A 50 -3.45 7.88 5.87
C LEU A 50 -4.61 6.88 5.75
N THR A 51 -4.68 6.10 4.68
CA THR A 51 -5.76 5.13 4.44
C THR A 51 -5.34 3.68 4.68
N GLY A 52 -4.05 3.43 4.95
CA GLY A 52 -3.52 2.08 5.16
C GLY A 52 -3.65 1.18 3.92
N SER A 53 -3.70 1.78 2.73
CA SER A 53 -3.96 1.09 1.46
C SER A 53 -2.67 0.84 0.69
N ALA A 54 -2.42 -0.41 0.33
CA ALA A 54 -1.24 -0.88 -0.38
C ALA A 54 -1.59 -1.42 -1.78
N ILE A 55 -0.85 -1.03 -2.82
CA ILE A 55 -1.01 -1.55 -4.19
C ILE A 55 0.34 -1.65 -4.88
N ALA A 56 0.56 -2.71 -5.66
CA ALA A 56 1.73 -2.85 -6.53
C ALA A 56 1.34 -2.67 -8.01
N TRP A 57 1.56 -1.47 -8.56
CA TRP A 57 1.24 -1.16 -9.96
C TRP A 57 2.34 -1.56 -10.93
N SER A 58 1.95 -1.95 -12.14
CA SER A 58 2.85 -1.97 -13.30
C SER A 58 3.32 -0.56 -13.60
N ARG A 59 4.62 -0.42 -13.88
CA ARG A 59 5.19 0.82 -14.42
C ARG A 59 5.30 0.81 -15.93
N VAL A 60 4.78 -0.22 -16.59
CA VAL A 60 4.78 -0.28 -18.06
C VAL A 60 3.51 0.42 -18.55
N ILE A 61 3.68 1.59 -19.16
CA ILE A 61 2.60 2.40 -19.71
C ILE A 61 2.87 2.56 -21.20
N ASN A 62 1.94 2.10 -22.05
CA ASN A 62 2.09 2.16 -23.51
C ASN A 62 3.41 1.52 -23.99
N GLY A 63 3.82 0.42 -23.34
CA GLY A 63 5.05 -0.31 -23.67
C GLY A 63 6.34 0.31 -23.13
N SER A 64 6.29 1.47 -22.46
CA SER A 64 7.46 2.15 -21.91
C SER A 64 7.46 2.11 -20.38
N ILE A 65 8.63 1.95 -19.78
CA ILE A 65 8.79 1.92 -18.32
C ILE A 65 8.87 3.36 -17.79
N THR A 66 7.97 3.71 -16.87
CA THR A 66 8.00 4.98 -16.14
C THR A 66 8.43 4.78 -14.68
N THR A 67 8.47 5.87 -13.91
CA THR A 67 8.47 5.82 -12.44
C THR A 67 7.35 6.68 -11.89
N PHE A 68 6.80 6.27 -10.75
CA PHE A 68 5.77 7.03 -10.05
C PHE A 68 6.36 7.90 -8.94
N GLY A 69 5.78 9.07 -8.72
CA GLY A 69 6.13 10.00 -7.67
C GLY A 69 4.93 10.40 -6.81
N VAL A 70 5.22 10.93 -5.63
CA VAL A 70 4.22 11.53 -4.74
C VAL A 70 3.89 12.92 -5.27
N SER A 71 2.64 13.17 -5.62
CA SER A 71 2.22 14.47 -6.18
C SER A 71 1.96 15.54 -5.11
N GLY A 72 1.77 15.14 -3.85
CA GLY A 72 1.25 16.00 -2.78
C GLY A 72 -0.27 16.17 -2.81
N LEU A 73 -0.96 15.60 -3.80
CA LEU A 73 -2.41 15.61 -3.90
C LEU A 73 -3.04 14.42 -3.18
N LEU A 74 -4.23 14.65 -2.64
CA LEU A 74 -5.05 13.65 -1.98
C LEU A 74 -6.48 13.72 -2.52
N TYR A 75 -7.12 12.55 -2.63
CA TYR A 75 -8.55 12.42 -2.89
C TYR A 75 -9.15 11.50 -1.83
N ASN A 76 -10.15 11.97 -1.08
CA ASN A 76 -10.71 11.24 0.07
C ASN A 76 -9.63 10.72 1.04
N SER A 77 -8.68 11.59 1.40
CA SER A 77 -7.49 11.26 2.21
C SER A 77 -6.53 10.22 1.62
N ASN A 78 -6.77 9.72 0.40
CA ASN A 78 -5.91 8.75 -0.26
C ASN A 78 -4.93 9.40 -1.23
N LEU A 79 -3.72 8.86 -1.29
CA LEU A 79 -2.63 9.32 -2.15
C LEU A 79 -3.03 9.30 -3.64
N ILE A 80 -2.67 10.38 -4.35
CA ILE A 80 -2.72 10.45 -5.81
C ILE A 80 -1.29 10.46 -6.36
N PRO A 81 -0.70 9.31 -6.77
CA PRO A 81 0.60 9.32 -7.41
C PRO A 81 0.55 9.95 -8.81
N TYR A 82 1.68 10.45 -9.28
CA TYR A 82 1.85 10.84 -10.68
C TYR A 82 2.91 9.98 -11.37
N ASP A 83 2.79 9.74 -12.67
CA ASP A 83 3.88 9.15 -13.46
C ASP A 83 4.78 10.23 -14.06
N ARG A 84 6.09 10.06 -13.97
CA ARG A 84 7.07 11.07 -14.43
C ARG A 84 7.25 11.15 -15.94
N MET A 85 6.58 10.29 -16.70
CA MET A 85 6.72 10.24 -18.15
C MET A 85 5.72 11.16 -18.83
N THR A 86 4.50 11.24 -18.29
CA THR A 86 3.39 12.02 -18.86
C THR A 86 2.81 13.05 -17.90
N ASP A 87 3.34 13.11 -16.67
CA ASP A 87 2.82 13.91 -15.56
C ASP A 87 1.32 13.66 -15.27
N SER A 88 0.82 12.47 -15.61
CA SER A 88 -0.56 12.09 -15.33
C SER A 88 -0.70 11.62 -13.88
N ASN A 89 -1.86 11.91 -13.28
CA ASN A 89 -2.21 11.62 -11.89
C ASN A 89 -3.17 10.43 -11.78
N TRP A 90 -2.90 9.54 -10.85
CA TRP A 90 -3.54 8.23 -10.73
C TRP A 90 -4.18 8.06 -9.36
N SER A 91 -5.43 7.58 -9.32
CA SER A 91 -6.12 7.25 -8.08
C SER A 91 -5.81 5.80 -7.68
N GLN A 92 -5.27 5.58 -6.47
CA GLN A 92 -5.02 4.22 -5.95
C GLN A 92 -6.31 3.42 -5.85
N MET A 93 -7.33 4.02 -5.24
CA MET A 93 -8.60 3.32 -4.98
C MET A 93 -9.40 3.07 -6.26
N GLN A 94 -9.38 4.00 -7.22
CA GLN A 94 -10.06 3.81 -8.51
C GLN A 94 -9.24 2.98 -9.49
N GLN A 95 -7.95 2.77 -9.23
CA GLN A 95 -7.02 2.04 -10.09
C GLN A 95 -6.98 2.60 -11.52
N GLN A 96 -7.06 3.93 -11.64
CA GLN A 96 -7.20 4.62 -12.92
C GLN A 96 -6.50 5.98 -12.88
N CYS A 97 -6.01 6.42 -14.04
CA CYS A 97 -5.60 7.79 -14.23
C CYS A 97 -6.83 8.71 -14.23
N VAL A 98 -6.80 9.75 -13.40
CA VAL A 98 -7.92 10.67 -13.18
C VAL A 98 -7.65 12.08 -13.71
N ASN A 99 -6.41 12.41 -14.04
CA ASN A 99 -6.05 13.71 -14.60
C ASN A 99 -4.76 13.59 -15.41
N GLY A 100 -4.69 14.21 -16.59
CA GLY A 100 -3.48 14.28 -17.42
C GLY A 100 -3.68 13.59 -18.77
N GLU A 101 -2.59 13.39 -19.50
CA GLU A 101 -2.60 12.78 -20.84
C GLU A 101 -3.26 11.41 -20.85
N LEU A 102 -3.08 10.63 -19.78
CA LEU A 102 -3.54 9.25 -19.69
C LEU A 102 -4.92 9.10 -19.04
N VAL A 103 -5.70 10.18 -18.88
CA VAL A 103 -6.99 10.14 -18.17
C VAL A 103 -7.91 9.03 -18.68
N GLY A 104 -8.55 8.31 -17.76
CA GLY A 104 -9.41 7.18 -18.08
C GLY A 104 -8.67 5.85 -18.29
N LYS A 105 -7.33 5.85 -18.31
CA LYS A 105 -6.55 4.61 -18.42
C LYS A 105 -6.48 3.87 -17.08
N SER A 106 -6.79 2.57 -17.09
CA SER A 106 -6.66 1.71 -15.90
C SER A 106 -5.21 1.33 -15.63
N ALA A 107 -4.85 1.22 -14.35
CA ALA A 107 -3.57 0.70 -13.89
C ALA A 107 -3.62 -0.83 -13.83
N GLU A 108 -2.58 -1.48 -14.34
CA GLU A 108 -2.36 -2.90 -14.09
C GLU A 108 -1.69 -3.07 -12.73
N PHE A 109 -2.10 -4.08 -11.95
CA PHE A 109 -1.52 -4.35 -10.64
C PHE A 109 -1.15 -5.82 -10.47
N SER A 110 -0.25 -6.07 -9.53
CA SER A 110 0.11 -7.41 -9.08
C SER A 110 -0.43 -7.67 -7.68
N PRO A 111 -0.84 -8.92 -7.37
CA PRO A 111 -1.23 -9.28 -6.02
C PRO A 111 -0.10 -9.02 -5.03
N ILE A 112 -0.46 -8.51 -3.86
CA ILE A 112 0.44 -8.30 -2.73
C ILE A 112 -0.03 -9.15 -1.55
N VAL A 113 0.88 -9.44 -0.64
CA VAL A 113 0.55 -9.95 0.70
C VAL A 113 0.93 -8.89 1.70
N GLU A 114 0.03 -8.49 2.58
CA GLU A 114 0.41 -7.67 3.73
C GLU A 114 0.38 -8.52 4.99
N THR A 115 1.49 -8.54 5.75
CA THR A 115 1.59 -9.36 6.95
C THR A 115 2.70 -8.86 7.87
N ALA A 116 2.80 -9.44 9.06
CA ALA A 116 3.91 -9.18 9.98
C ALA A 116 5.23 -9.73 9.41
N TRP A 117 6.32 -9.00 9.61
CA TRP A 117 7.65 -9.36 9.12
C TRP A 117 8.10 -10.75 9.58
N GLY A 118 7.81 -11.11 10.84
CA GLY A 118 8.12 -12.43 11.37
C GLY A 118 7.42 -13.54 10.60
N THR A 119 6.14 -13.36 10.30
CA THR A 119 5.34 -14.29 9.48
C THR A 119 5.89 -14.38 8.05
N TRP A 120 6.16 -13.24 7.42
CA TRP A 120 6.73 -13.20 6.07
C TRP A 120 8.08 -13.93 5.99
N LYS A 121 8.99 -13.67 6.94
CA LYS A 121 10.31 -14.30 7.01
C LYS A 121 10.24 -15.79 7.30
N LEU A 122 9.24 -16.24 8.05
CA LEU A 122 8.99 -17.67 8.27
C LEU A 122 8.59 -18.37 6.97
N ILE A 123 7.72 -17.74 6.17
CA ILE A 123 7.25 -18.30 4.89
C ILE A 123 8.35 -18.21 3.81
N TYR A 124 9.10 -17.10 3.79
CA TYR A 124 10.10 -16.81 2.76
C TYR A 124 11.45 -16.37 3.38
N PRO A 125 12.24 -17.31 3.92
CA PRO A 125 13.50 -16.98 4.60
C PRO A 125 14.55 -16.34 3.69
N GLN A 126 14.49 -16.59 2.38
CA GLN A 126 15.35 -16.00 1.35
C GLN A 126 14.88 -14.61 0.86
N THR A 127 13.80 -14.05 1.40
CA THR A 127 13.30 -12.74 0.98
C THR A 127 14.39 -11.66 1.12
N THR A 128 14.47 -10.80 0.13
CA THR A 128 15.15 -9.51 0.31
C THR A 128 14.18 -8.52 0.95
N VAL A 129 14.69 -7.49 1.61
CA VAL A 129 13.88 -6.44 2.24
C VAL A 129 14.51 -5.08 1.95
N VAL A 130 13.68 -4.07 1.75
CA VAL A 130 14.15 -2.68 1.56
C VAL A 130 14.90 -2.22 2.80
N SER A 131 16.07 -1.61 2.61
CA SER A 131 16.88 -1.12 3.72
C SER A 131 16.35 0.19 4.28
N ASN A 132 16.66 0.48 5.54
CA ASN A 132 16.41 1.80 6.14
C ASN A 132 17.51 2.83 5.82
N ASN A 133 18.52 2.46 5.03
CA ASN A 133 19.56 3.35 4.53
C ASN A 133 19.18 3.91 3.16
N THR A 134 18.15 4.76 3.17
CA THR A 134 17.56 5.33 1.94
C THR A 134 18.31 6.52 1.35
N GLY A 135 19.22 7.14 2.11
CA GLY A 135 19.86 8.41 1.75
C GLY A 135 19.00 9.67 1.93
N VAL A 136 17.72 9.56 2.33
CA VAL A 136 16.79 10.69 2.48
C VAL A 136 16.63 11.12 3.94
N TYR A 137 16.32 10.16 4.81
CA TYR A 137 16.16 10.40 6.24
C TYR A 137 17.14 9.54 7.05
N SER A 138 17.40 9.95 8.30
CA SER A 138 18.13 9.11 9.24
C SER A 138 17.37 7.81 9.49
N SER A 139 18.11 6.71 9.66
CA SER A 139 17.52 5.38 9.89
C SER A 139 16.56 5.34 11.09
N SER A 140 16.83 6.15 12.13
CA SER A 140 15.97 6.25 13.31
C SER A 140 14.63 6.93 13.04
N ARG A 141 14.52 7.78 12.01
CA ARG A 141 13.28 8.48 11.67
C ARG A 141 12.18 7.49 11.28
N TYR A 142 12.54 6.41 10.58
CA TYR A 142 11.61 5.36 10.15
C TYR A 142 10.99 4.55 11.30
N ASN A 143 11.48 4.71 12.54
CA ASN A 143 10.83 4.08 13.69
C ASN A 143 9.57 4.83 14.15
N ASN A 144 9.35 6.05 13.66
CA ASN A 144 8.21 6.87 14.01
C ASN A 144 7.23 6.93 12.85
N TYR A 145 5.94 6.84 13.14
CA TYR A 145 4.90 7.10 12.16
C TYR A 145 4.76 8.62 11.93
N PRO A 146 4.70 9.11 10.69
CA PRO A 146 4.75 10.55 10.40
C PRO A 146 3.48 11.31 10.78
N TYR A 147 2.33 10.65 10.86
CA TYR A 147 1.05 11.29 11.16
C TYR A 147 0.66 11.11 12.63
N GLN A 148 1.49 11.67 13.51
CA GLN A 148 1.23 11.79 14.94
C GLN A 148 0.97 13.25 15.30
N ASN A 149 0.02 13.48 16.21
CA ASN A 149 -0.31 14.83 16.68
C ASN A 149 -0.36 14.88 18.22
N PRO A 150 0.18 15.91 18.88
CA PRO A 150 0.18 16.00 20.35
C PRO A 150 -1.21 15.98 20.99
N THR A 151 -2.23 16.47 20.29
CA THR A 151 -3.62 16.56 20.77
C THR A 151 -4.42 15.34 20.34
N ASN A 152 -4.31 14.94 19.07
CA ASN A 152 -5.13 13.87 18.49
C ASN A 152 -4.47 12.47 18.54
N GLY A 153 -3.21 12.37 18.95
CA GLY A 153 -2.48 11.09 19.03
C GLY A 153 -2.12 10.51 17.67
N ASP A 154 -2.18 9.17 17.57
CA ASP A 154 -1.85 8.41 16.35
C ASP A 154 -3.04 8.40 15.38
N TYR A 155 -2.80 8.87 14.15
CA TYR A 155 -3.83 8.93 13.12
C TYR A 155 -4.44 7.57 12.76
N ARG A 156 -3.68 6.48 12.94
CA ARG A 156 -4.10 5.11 12.60
C ARG A 156 -5.13 4.56 13.57
N THR A 157 -5.27 5.13 14.76
CA THR A 157 -6.15 4.60 15.81
C THR A 157 -7.22 5.58 16.27
N ASN A 158 -7.05 6.89 16.04
CA ASN A 158 -8.05 7.88 16.42
C ASN A 158 -9.23 7.93 15.44
N GLN A 159 -10.34 7.28 15.82
CA GLN A 159 -11.59 7.20 15.05
C GLN A 159 -12.26 8.56 14.78
N SER A 160 -11.99 9.56 15.61
CA SER A 160 -12.59 10.89 15.49
C SER A 160 -11.77 11.86 14.65
N TRP A 161 -10.55 11.47 14.25
CA TRP A 161 -9.63 12.37 13.55
C TRP A 161 -9.40 11.96 12.08
N LEU A 162 -9.76 12.86 11.18
CA LEU A 162 -9.42 12.85 9.76
C LEU A 162 -8.57 14.09 9.46
N LEU A 163 -7.43 13.93 8.77
CA LEU A 163 -6.60 15.08 8.38
C LEU A 163 -7.24 15.87 7.25
N PHE A 164 -7.95 15.17 6.36
CA PHE A 164 -8.61 15.74 5.19
C PHE A 164 -10.07 15.29 5.15
N PRO A 165 -10.97 16.13 4.63
CA PRO A 165 -12.35 15.74 4.40
C PRO A 165 -12.45 14.49 3.50
N VAL A 166 -13.49 13.70 3.73
CA VAL A 166 -13.84 12.56 2.88
C VAL A 166 -15.30 12.67 2.48
N GLU A 167 -15.58 12.34 1.23
CA GLU A 167 -16.93 12.20 0.70
C GLU A 167 -17.44 10.77 0.95
N ASN A 168 -18.76 10.58 0.96
CA ASN A 168 -19.40 9.27 1.12
C ASN A 168 -19.10 8.57 2.46
N LEU A 169 -19.50 9.21 3.56
CA LEU A 169 -19.41 8.62 4.88
C LEU A 169 -20.27 7.35 4.99
N ASP A 170 -19.68 6.30 5.55
CA ASP A 170 -20.29 5.01 5.81
C ASP A 170 -19.98 4.62 7.26
N ASP A 171 -21.00 4.38 8.06
CA ASP A 171 -20.90 4.12 9.51
C ASP A 171 -21.01 2.62 9.86
N ARG A 172 -21.06 1.74 8.85
CA ARG A 172 -21.12 0.29 9.06
C ARG A 172 -19.87 -0.27 9.73
N LEU A 173 -18.73 0.42 9.60
CA LEU A 173 -17.44 0.08 10.21
C LEU A 173 -16.80 1.30 10.89
N PRO A 174 -15.97 1.09 11.94
CA PRO A 174 -15.11 2.15 12.47
C PRO A 174 -14.22 2.76 11.37
N ARG A 175 -13.96 4.08 11.44
CA ARG A 175 -13.20 4.82 10.40
C ARG A 175 -11.78 4.31 10.17
N LYS A 176 -11.16 3.72 11.18
CA LYS A 176 -9.79 3.16 11.10
C LYS A 176 -9.78 1.64 11.04
N GLU A 177 -10.94 1.01 10.86
CA GLU A 177 -11.05 -0.43 10.66
C GLU A 177 -10.28 -0.84 9.41
N ARG A 178 -9.40 -1.83 9.53
CA ARG A 178 -8.65 -2.32 8.38
C ARG A 178 -9.45 -3.40 7.69
N VAL A 179 -9.56 -3.29 6.37
CA VAL A 179 -10.26 -4.28 5.55
C VAL A 179 -9.40 -4.79 4.41
N LEU A 180 -9.59 -6.05 4.05
CA LEU A 180 -9.22 -6.57 2.73
C LEU A 180 -10.36 -6.29 1.75
N GLY A 181 -10.13 -5.39 0.81
CA GLY A 181 -11.05 -5.12 -0.29
C GLY A 181 -10.80 -6.04 -1.48
N ILE A 182 -11.84 -6.71 -1.97
CA ILE A 182 -11.81 -7.53 -3.19
C ILE A 182 -12.78 -6.92 -4.20
N ASN A 183 -12.28 -6.59 -5.39
CA ASN A 183 -13.06 -6.08 -6.51
C ASN A 183 -13.04 -7.10 -7.66
N ILE A 184 -14.22 -7.55 -8.11
CA ILE A 184 -14.38 -8.45 -9.26
C ILE A 184 -15.48 -7.90 -10.17
N GLY A 185 -15.10 -7.47 -11.38
CA GLY A 185 -16.02 -6.80 -12.30
C GLY A 185 -16.61 -5.54 -11.66
N ASN A 186 -17.93 -5.46 -11.55
CA ASN A 186 -18.65 -4.35 -10.92
C ASN A 186 -19.07 -4.65 -9.46
N LYS A 187 -18.53 -5.71 -8.86
CA LYS A 187 -18.82 -6.10 -7.46
C LYS A 187 -17.60 -5.88 -6.59
N SER A 188 -17.86 -5.42 -5.38
CA SER A 188 -16.86 -5.21 -4.34
C SER A 188 -17.31 -5.88 -3.05
N LYS A 189 -16.35 -6.46 -2.32
CA LYS A 189 -16.55 -6.97 -0.96
C LYS A 189 -15.38 -6.56 -0.08
N ALA A 190 -15.68 -6.20 1.15
CA ALA A 190 -14.69 -5.89 2.18
C ALA A 190 -14.77 -6.94 3.29
N TYR A 191 -13.62 -7.42 3.75
CA TYR A 191 -13.51 -8.30 4.90
C TYR A 191 -12.73 -7.59 6.00
N GLN A 192 -13.29 -7.47 7.20
CA GLN A 192 -12.60 -6.91 8.36
C GLN A 192 -11.42 -7.82 8.71
N ILE A 193 -10.22 -7.24 8.83
CA ILE A 193 -9.02 -8.03 9.15
C ILE A 193 -9.14 -8.62 10.55
N ASP A 194 -9.75 -7.90 11.49
CA ASP A 194 -9.90 -8.34 12.88
C ASP A 194 -10.88 -9.51 13.06
N GLU A 195 -11.71 -9.83 12.06
CA GLU A 195 -12.55 -11.05 12.06
C GLU A 195 -11.74 -12.33 11.78
N PHE A 196 -10.49 -12.20 11.31
CA PHE A 196 -9.59 -13.32 11.12
C PHE A 196 -8.76 -13.53 12.40
N THR A 197 -9.17 -14.53 13.19
CA THR A 197 -8.48 -14.93 14.42
C THR A 197 -7.06 -15.43 14.18
N SER A 198 -6.28 -15.62 15.23
CA SER A 198 -4.89 -16.12 15.16
C SER A 198 -4.75 -17.56 14.62
N THR A 199 -5.86 -18.28 14.43
CA THR A 199 -5.90 -19.58 13.77
C THR A 199 -6.10 -19.44 12.27
N VAL A 200 -5.49 -20.33 11.48
CA VAL A 200 -5.67 -20.34 10.03
C VAL A 200 -7.13 -20.64 9.71
N ARG A 201 -7.80 -19.67 9.07
CA ARG A 201 -9.17 -19.80 8.56
C ARG A 201 -9.14 -19.58 7.05
N THR A 202 -9.77 -20.50 6.32
CA THR A 202 -10.00 -20.36 4.87
C THR A 202 -11.46 -20.00 4.65
N LEU A 203 -11.71 -18.90 3.95
CA LEU A 203 -13.03 -18.53 3.46
C LEU A 203 -13.10 -18.87 1.98
N ASN A 204 -14.03 -19.75 1.61
CA ASN A 204 -14.35 -20.03 0.20
C ASN A 204 -15.68 -19.35 -0.10
N GLU A 205 -15.64 -18.34 -0.96
CA GLU A 205 -16.83 -17.59 -1.35
C GLU A 205 -16.80 -17.31 -2.85
N THR A 206 -17.97 -17.29 -3.47
CA THR A 206 -18.11 -16.86 -4.85
C THR A 206 -18.54 -15.39 -4.88
N ILE A 207 -17.72 -14.57 -5.52
CA ILE A 207 -17.99 -13.14 -5.73
C ILE A 207 -18.27 -12.97 -7.22
N ASN A 208 -19.43 -12.39 -7.55
CA ASN A 208 -19.87 -12.13 -8.93
C ASN A 208 -20.31 -13.36 -9.76
N GLY A 209 -20.94 -14.37 -9.12
CA GLY A 209 -21.65 -15.46 -9.80
C GLY A 209 -20.94 -16.79 -9.71
#